data_AF-A0ABD5DY41-F1
#
_entry.id   AF-A0ABD5DY41-F1
#
_cell.length_a   1.000
_cell.length_b   1.000
_cell.length_c   1.000
_cell.angle_alpha   90.00
_cell.angle_beta   90.00
_cell.angle_gamma   90.00
#
_symmetry.space_group_name_H-M   'P 1'
#
loop_
_entity.id
_entity.type
_entity.pdbx_description
1 polymer ?
#
loop_
_entity_poly.entity_id
_entity_poly.type
_entity_poly.pdbx_seq_one_letter_code
_entity_poly.pdbx_strand_id
1 'polypeptide(L)' 'MKRLMLIGPSQCGKTSLTQVLRGETLRYQKTQAIVWTPAAIDTPGEYLENRCLY' A
#
# COMPACT_ATOMS: atom_id res chain seq x y z
N MET A 1 -3.88 -17.13 -8.56
CA MET A 1 -4.45 -16.41 -7.41
C MET A 1 -4.57 -14.94 -7.75
N LYS A 2 -5.67 -14.27 -7.39
CA LYS A 2 -5.86 -12.83 -7.63
C LYS A 2 -5.34 -12.04 -6.42
N ARG A 3 -4.72 -10.87 -6.65
CA ARG A 3 -4.24 -9.95 -5.60
C ARG A 3 -4.81 -8.56 -5.83
N LEU A 4 -5.14 -7.85 -4.75
CA LEU A 4 -5.57 -6.45 -4.78
C LEU A 4 -4.34 -5.54 -4.86
N MET A 5 -4.27 -4.60 -5.80
CA MET A 5 -3.22 -3.58 -5.81
C MET A 5 -3.80 -2.25 -5.34
N LEU A 6 -3.20 -1.66 -4.31
CA LEU A 6 -3.62 -0.37 -3.75
C LEU A 6 -2.71 0.74 -4.27
N ILE A 7 -3.29 1.70 -5.00
CA ILE A 7 -2.60 2.84 -5.58
C ILE A 7 -3.37 4.12 -5.18
N GLY A 8 -2.63 5.16 -4.80
CA GLY A 8 -3.19 6.41 -4.31
C GLY A 8 -2.10 7.28 -3.66
N PRO A 9 -2.35 8.58 -3.43
CA PRO A 9 -1.35 9.50 -2.90
C PRO A 9 -0.89 9.12 -1.48
N SER A 10 0.20 9.73 -1.04
CA SER A 10 0.69 9.59 0.32
C SER A 10 -0.41 9.90 1.34
N GLN A 11 -0.45 9.16 2.45
CA GLN A 11 -1.42 9.37 3.55
C GLN A 11 -2.91 9.12 3.23
N CYS A 12 -3.27 8.58 2.06
CA CYS A 12 -4.66 8.24 1.74
C CYS A 12 -5.18 6.91 2.35
N GLY A 13 -4.41 6.27 3.24
CA GLY A 13 -4.85 5.09 4.00
C GLY A 13 -4.61 3.71 3.37
N LYS A 14 -3.79 3.58 2.32
CA LYS A 14 -3.52 2.29 1.62
C LYS A 14 -3.00 1.19 2.56
N THR A 15 -1.94 1.49 3.31
CA THR A 15 -1.31 0.56 4.24
C THR A 15 -2.25 0.21 5.40
N SER A 16 -2.99 1.20 5.91
CA SER A 16 -4.01 0.99 6.94
C SER A 16 -5.15 0.08 6.46
N LEU A 17 -5.63 0.27 5.23
CA LEU A 17 -6.64 -0.61 4.63
C LEU A 17 -6.10 -2.04 4.49
N THR A 18 -4.84 -2.20 4.08
CA THR A 18 -4.20 -3.52 3.99
C THR A 18 -4.14 -4.21 5.34
N GLN A 19 -3.80 -3.50 6.41
CA GLN A 19 -3.78 -4.03 7.78
C GLN A 19 -5.19 -4.48 8.22
N VAL A 20 -6.23 -3.67 7.98
CA VAL A 20 -7.62 -4.02 8.30
C VAL A 20 -8.07 -5.27 7.55
N LEU A 21 -7.78 -5.36 6.24
CA LEU A 21 -8.13 -6.53 5.42
C LEU A 21 -7.41 -7.81 5.88
N ARG A 22 -6.29 -7.69 6.60
CA ARG A 22 -5.52 -8.80 7.14
C ARG A 22 -5.85 -9.11 8.61
N GLY A 23 -6.75 -8.35 9.24
CA GLY A 23 -7.06 -8.48 10.66
C GLY A 23 -5.92 -8.06 11.58
N GLU A 24 -5.01 -7.21 11.11
CA GLU A 24 -3.85 -6.73 11.87
C GLU A 24 -4.22 -5.53 12.74
N THR A 25 -3.50 -5.36 13.86
CA THR A 25 -3.60 -4.13 14.66
C THR A 25 -3.14 -2.95 13.83
N LEU A 26 -3.96 -1.90 13.77
CA LEU A 26 -3.62 -0.65 13.10
C LEU A 26 -2.35 -0.05 13.70
N ARG A 27 -1.32 0.10 12.85
CA ARG A 27 -0.07 0.76 13.20
C ARG A 27 0.33 1.67 12.06
N TYR A 28 0.69 2.90 12.42
CA TYR A 28 1.27 3.81 11.43
C TYR A 28 2.54 3.19 10.86
N GLN A 29 2.54 2.98 9.55
CA GLN A 29 3.66 2.46 8.80
C GLN A 29 3.71 3.21 7.48
N LYS A 30 4.79 3.98 7.27
CA LYS A 30 5.03 4.63 5.99
C LYS A 30 5.73 3.65 5.06
N THR A 31 5.02 3.21 4.03
CA THR A 31 5.57 2.38 2.96
C THR A 31 6.43 3.24 2.02
N GLN A 32 7.71 2.89 1.85
CA GLN A 32 8.65 3.57 0.94
C GLN A 32 9.00 2.74 -0.31
N ALA A 33 8.51 1.51 -0.39
CA ALA A 33 8.75 0.56 -1.48
C ALA A 33 7.52 -0.32 -1.70
N ILE A 34 7.41 -0.99 -2.85
CA ILE A 34 6.29 -1.90 -3.12
C ILE A 34 6.34 -3.08 -2.16
N VAL A 35 5.26 -3.30 -1.40
CA VAL A 35 5.13 -4.41 -0.45
C VAL A 35 4.20 -5.47 -1.02
N TRP A 36 4.71 -6.69 -1.10
CA TRP A 36 3.97 -7.83 -1.60
C TRP A 36 3.44 -8.69 -0.45
N THR A 37 2.15 -8.99 -0.50
CA THR A 37 1.50 -9.94 0.39
C THR A 37 0.72 -10.98 -0.42
N PRO A 38 0.31 -12.12 0.18
CA PRO A 38 -0.50 -13.10 -0.53
C PRO A 38 -1.82 -12.54 -1.08
N ALA A 39 -2.42 -11.57 -0.38
CA ALA A 39 -3.72 -10.99 -0.70
C ALA A 39 -3.65 -9.65 -1.46
N ALA A 40 -2.60 -8.85 -1.23
CA ALA A 40 -2.49 -7.49 -1.73
C ALA A 40 -1.07 -7.05 -2.09
N ILE A 41 -0.98 -6.01 -2.91
CA ILE A 41 0.23 -5.25 -3.26
C ILE A 41 -0.01 -3.82 -2.76
N ASP A 42 0.78 -3.37 -1.78
CA ASP A 42 0.74 -2.00 -1.26
C ASP A 42 1.85 -1.18 -1.94
N THR A 43 1.52 -0.04 -2.54
CA THR A 43 2.50 0.84 -3.19
C THR A 43 2.81 2.05 -2.30
N PRO A 44 4.02 2.62 -2.38
CA PRO A 44 4.29 3.92 -1.79
C PRO A 44 3.36 4.98 -2.41
N GLY A 45 3.04 6.03 -1.65
CA GLY A 45 2.25 7.15 -2.20
C GLY A 45 3.02 7.89 -3.29
N GLU A 46 4.35 7.92 -3.12
CA GLU A 46 5.35 8.42 -4.04
C GLU A 46 5.28 7.75 -5.42
N TYR A 47 4.65 6.57 -5.55
CA TYR A 47 4.46 5.90 -6.83
C TYR A 47 3.61 6.75 -7.81
N LEU A 48 2.60 7.48 -7.34
CA LEU A 48 1.85 8.42 -8.19
C LEU A 48 2.47 9.81 -8.22
N GLU A 49 3.15 10.21 -7.14
CA GLU A 49 3.65 11.57 -6.98
C GLU A 49 4.95 11.79 -7.78
N ASN A 50 5.75 10.74 -7.98
CA ASN A 50 6.97 10.78 -8.76
C ASN A 50 6.77 10.13 -10.13
N ARG A 51 6.56 10.98 -11.16
CA ARG A 51 6.44 10.54 -12.56
C ARG A 51 7.65 9.77 -13.10
N CYS A 52 8.79 9.81 -12.41
CA CYS A 52 9.99 9.07 -12.78
C CYS A 52 10.00 7.61 -12.28
N LEU A 53 8.99 7.19 -11.48
CA LEU A 53 8.93 5.85 -10.88
C LEU A 53 7.97 4.90 -11.61
N TYR A 54 7.36 5.32 -12.72
CA TYR A 54 6.51 4.49 -13.58
C TYR A 54 6.71 4.78 -15.08
#